data_AF-A0A0Q1A3L3-F1
#
_entry.id   AF-A0A0Q1A3L3-F1
#
_cell.length_a   1.000
_cell.length_b   1.000
_cell.length_c   1.000
_cell.angle_alpha   90.00
_cell.angle_beta   90.00
_cell.angle_gamma   90.00
#
_symmetry.space_group_name_H-M   'P 1'
#
loop_
_entity.id
_entity.type
_entity.pdbx_description
1 polymer ?
#
loop_
_entity_poly.entity_id
_entity_poly.type
_entity_poly.pdbx_seq_one_letter_code
_entity_poly.pdbx_strand_id
1 'polypeptide(L)'
;MKKLLFVIALLISVKALSATETKIMVRAKARDAKFIGSSLGGAYVIIRNKTNQQILAEGKTSGSTGNTELIMKAVKTRESSIVDAQTAGFLAKIDIDEPTFVSIEVVSPFNHKQAQAKVSTELWLIPGKDILGDGIILEIPGFIIDILKPRTHQYIALSSIKDKPFQFEANVVMMCGCVIEKGGVWNAEEFEVKGILKKDGKQLKDVKMTFVSTNLFEGQTQINASGNYELILYAYDKKTGNTGVDKINYVIYE
;
A
#
# COMPACT_ATOMS: atom_id res chain seq x y z
N MET A 1 11.21 -69.62 -36.59
CA MET A 1 10.33 -69.60 -35.40
C MET A 1 11.15 -69.06 -34.21
N LYS A 2 10.56 -68.12 -33.44
CA LYS A 2 11.04 -67.52 -32.16
C LYS A 2 12.24 -66.56 -32.32
N LYS A 3 12.12 -65.22 -32.34
CA LYS A 3 11.47 -64.25 -31.42
C LYS A 3 11.76 -64.53 -29.95
N LEU A 4 12.79 -63.87 -29.40
CA LEU A 4 12.91 -63.41 -28.00
C LEU A 4 14.14 -62.46 -27.94
N LEU A 5 14.02 -61.14 -28.12
CA LEU A 5 13.60 -60.15 -27.12
C LEU A 5 14.20 -60.42 -25.73
N PHE A 6 15.32 -59.76 -25.43
CA PHE A 6 15.55 -59.20 -24.09
C PHE A 6 16.31 -57.88 -24.24
N VAL A 7 15.52 -56.82 -24.43
CA VAL A 7 15.91 -55.44 -24.15
C VAL A 7 16.26 -55.41 -22.66
N ILE A 8 17.54 -55.28 -22.34
CA ILE A 8 17.97 -54.97 -20.98
C ILE A 8 17.41 -53.59 -20.68
N ALA A 9 16.34 -53.60 -19.88
CA ALA A 9 15.68 -52.42 -19.36
C ALA A 9 16.73 -51.59 -18.61
N LEU A 10 17.08 -50.46 -19.21
CA LEU A 10 17.74 -49.35 -18.54
C LEU A 10 16.80 -48.91 -17.42
N LEU A 11 16.97 -49.49 -16.23
CA LEU A 11 16.41 -48.97 -14.98
C LEU A 11 17.11 -47.65 -14.69
N ILE A 12 16.74 -46.62 -15.47
CA ILE A 12 16.95 -45.24 -15.07
C ILE A 12 16.10 -45.09 -13.81
N SER A 13 16.75 -45.16 -12.66
CA SER A 13 16.22 -44.62 -11.42
C SER A 13 16.10 -43.11 -11.63
N VAL A 14 15.05 -42.69 -12.33
CA VAL A 14 14.58 -41.31 -12.27
C VAL A 14 14.09 -41.17 -10.84
N LYS A 15 15.00 -40.83 -9.92
CA LYS A 15 14.58 -40.08 -8.75
C LYS A 15 13.92 -38.86 -9.35
N ALA A 16 12.60 -38.87 -9.41
CA ALA A 16 11.86 -37.67 -9.68
C ALA A 16 12.35 -36.69 -8.61
N LEU A 17 13.20 -35.76 -9.04
CA LEU A 17 13.53 -34.57 -8.28
C LEU A 17 12.22 -33.78 -8.26
N SER A 18 11.28 -34.26 -7.44
CA SER A 18 9.97 -33.67 -7.34
C SER A 18 10.18 -32.47 -6.46
N ALA A 19 10.09 -31.30 -7.08
CA ALA A 19 10.00 -30.06 -6.35
C ALA A 19 8.90 -30.20 -5.27
N THR A 20 9.24 -29.83 -4.05
CA THR A 20 8.38 -30.00 -2.88
C THR A 20 7.59 -28.72 -2.68
N GLU A 21 6.25 -28.83 -2.70
CA GLU A 21 5.36 -27.70 -2.40
C GLU A 21 5.74 -27.11 -1.04
N THR A 22 6.09 -25.83 -1.05
CA THR A 22 6.49 -25.06 0.11
C THR A 22 5.59 -23.83 0.16
N LYS A 23 4.88 -23.66 1.27
CA LYS A 23 3.90 -22.58 1.42
C LYS A 23 4.50 -21.40 2.15
N ILE A 24 4.15 -20.20 1.70
CA ILE A 24 4.52 -18.97 2.40
C ILE A 24 3.34 -17.99 2.40
N MET A 25 2.95 -17.57 3.61
CA MET A 25 2.01 -16.48 3.81
C MET A 25 2.78 -15.15 3.78
N VAL A 26 2.40 -14.25 2.87
CA VAL A 26 2.92 -12.88 2.82
C VAL A 26 1.80 -11.90 3.12
N ARG A 27 2.07 -10.91 3.97
CA ARG A 27 1.10 -9.88 4.37
C ARG A 27 1.70 -8.50 4.22
N ALA A 28 0.86 -7.56 3.83
CA ALA A 28 1.19 -6.15 3.82
C ALA A 28 0.47 -5.47 4.99
N LYS A 29 1.20 -4.77 5.84
CA LYS A 29 0.65 -4.01 6.97
C LYS A 29 1.00 -2.55 6.81
N ALA A 30 0.03 -1.66 6.87
CA ALA A 30 0.30 -0.23 6.88
C ALA A 30 1.09 0.15 8.15
N ARG A 31 2.05 1.07 7.99
CA ARG A 31 2.92 1.51 9.10
C ARG A 31 2.11 2.17 10.19
N ASP A 32 2.31 1.68 11.41
CA ASP A 32 1.50 2.05 12.58
C ASP A 32 -0.02 1.95 12.34
N ALA A 33 -0.42 1.02 11.47
CA ALA A 33 -1.81 0.76 11.17
C ALA A 33 -2.05 -0.73 10.88
N LYS A 34 -3.15 -1.05 10.20
CA LYS A 34 -3.63 -2.43 10.02
C LYS A 34 -3.20 -3.05 8.68
N PHE A 35 -3.67 -4.27 8.41
CA PHE A 35 -3.33 -4.99 7.18
C PHE A 35 -4.01 -4.38 5.96
N ILE A 36 -3.36 -4.48 4.79
CA ILE A 36 -3.87 -4.00 3.52
C ILE A 36 -4.57 -5.17 2.82
N GLY A 37 -5.90 -5.09 2.79
CA GLY A 37 -6.77 -6.14 2.27
C GLY A 37 -7.60 -5.72 1.07
N SER A 38 -8.68 -6.46 0.86
CA SER A 38 -9.52 -6.35 -0.34
C SER A 38 -10.20 -4.99 -0.48
N SER A 39 -10.48 -4.29 0.62
CA SER A 39 -11.13 -2.96 0.60
C SER A 39 -10.32 -1.91 -0.16
N LEU A 40 -9.00 -2.07 -0.24
CA LEU A 40 -8.07 -1.17 -0.96
C LEU A 40 -7.56 -1.79 -2.26
N GLY A 41 -8.17 -2.89 -2.70
CA GLY A 41 -7.76 -3.63 -3.89
C GLY A 41 -6.55 -4.55 -3.69
N GLY A 42 -6.13 -4.78 -2.44
CA GLY A 42 -4.99 -5.61 -2.06
C GLY A 42 -3.63 -4.94 -2.30
N ALA A 43 -2.61 -5.51 -1.66
CA ALA A 43 -1.20 -5.25 -1.94
C ALA A 43 -0.69 -6.28 -2.94
N TYR A 44 0.10 -5.87 -3.93
CA TYR A 44 0.65 -6.80 -4.93
C TYR A 44 1.98 -7.36 -4.46
N VAL A 45 2.04 -8.67 -4.31
CA VAL A 45 3.19 -9.43 -3.80
C VAL A 45 3.86 -10.14 -4.97
N ILE A 46 5.19 -10.09 -5.02
CA ILE A 46 6.02 -10.81 -5.98
C ILE A 46 7.15 -11.52 -5.24
N ILE A 47 7.25 -12.83 -5.40
CA ILE A 47 8.31 -13.66 -4.82
C ILE A 47 9.21 -14.11 -5.96
N ARG A 48 10.50 -13.75 -5.91
CA ARG A 48 11.49 -14.08 -6.94
C ARG A 48 12.63 -14.89 -6.35
N ASN A 49 13.14 -15.86 -7.10
CA ASN A 49 14.44 -16.47 -6.82
C ASN A 49 15.52 -15.40 -7.03
N LYS A 50 16.39 -15.20 -6.04
CA LYS A 50 17.37 -14.11 -6.07
C LYS A 50 18.52 -14.36 -7.04
N THR A 51 18.86 -15.62 -7.28
CA THR A 51 19.97 -16.01 -8.16
C THR A 51 19.60 -15.81 -9.64
N ASN A 52 18.45 -16.32 -10.06
CA ASN A 52 18.05 -16.30 -11.48
C ASN A 52 16.95 -15.28 -11.82
N GLN A 53 16.45 -14.54 -10.82
CA GLN A 53 15.38 -13.53 -10.94
C GLN A 53 14.02 -14.06 -11.41
N GLN A 54 13.83 -15.38 -11.48
CA GLN A 54 12.57 -16.01 -11.84
C GLN A 54 11.49 -15.66 -10.81
N ILE A 55 10.32 -15.19 -11.28
CA ILE A 55 9.14 -15.06 -10.44
C ILE A 55 8.64 -16.47 -10.11
N LEU A 56 8.64 -16.80 -8.82
CA LEU A 56 8.20 -18.08 -8.29
C LEU A 56 6.70 -18.06 -7.97
N ALA A 57 6.20 -16.92 -7.50
CA ALA A 57 4.78 -16.68 -7.25
C ALA A 57 4.50 -15.18 -7.22
N GLU A 58 3.30 -14.77 -7.63
CA GLU A 58 2.82 -13.40 -7.49
C GLU A 58 1.30 -13.37 -7.33
N GLY A 59 0.79 -12.31 -6.71
CA GLY A 59 -0.64 -12.16 -6.48
C GLY A 59 -0.98 -10.99 -5.56
N LYS A 60 -2.26 -10.81 -5.28
CA LYS A 60 -2.74 -9.77 -4.38
C LYS A 60 -3.05 -10.34 -3.01
N THR A 61 -2.80 -9.56 -1.96
CA THR A 61 -3.37 -9.87 -0.65
C THR A 61 -4.90 -9.79 -0.72
N SER A 62 -5.57 -10.73 -0.06
CA SER A 62 -7.03 -10.78 0.04
C SER A 62 -7.45 -11.01 1.48
N GLY A 63 -8.55 -10.39 1.91
CA GLY A 63 -9.08 -10.47 3.27
C GLY A 63 -9.42 -9.10 3.86
N SER A 64 -9.71 -9.06 5.14
CA SER A 64 -10.02 -7.85 5.89
C SER A 64 -8.73 -7.10 6.30
N THR A 65 -8.88 -5.87 6.80
CA THR A 65 -7.76 -5.15 7.41
C THR A 65 -7.33 -5.76 8.75
N GLY A 66 -8.08 -6.73 9.28
CA GLY A 66 -7.83 -7.36 10.58
C GLY A 66 -8.47 -6.61 11.75
N ASN A 67 -8.43 -7.26 12.91
CA ASN A 67 -9.09 -6.82 14.14
C ASN A 67 -8.35 -5.63 14.79
N THR A 68 -9.05 -4.50 14.97
CA THR A 68 -8.46 -3.28 15.54
C THR A 68 -8.00 -3.46 16.99
N GLU A 69 -8.75 -4.17 17.82
CA GLU A 69 -8.37 -4.40 19.23
C GLU A 69 -7.07 -5.20 19.32
N LEU A 70 -6.98 -6.29 18.54
CA LEU A 70 -5.81 -7.15 18.49
C LEU A 70 -4.57 -6.41 17.98
N ILE A 71 -4.70 -5.71 16.86
CA ILE A 71 -3.55 -5.11 16.17
C ILE A 71 -3.11 -3.82 16.88
N MET A 72 -4.04 -2.94 17.24
CA MET A 72 -3.69 -1.58 17.67
C MET A 72 -3.67 -1.42 19.19
N LYS A 73 -4.56 -2.08 19.92
CA LYS A 73 -4.78 -1.78 21.35
C LYS A 73 -4.18 -2.80 22.31
N ALA A 74 -4.23 -4.09 21.96
CA ALA A 74 -3.70 -5.15 22.81
C ALA A 74 -2.18 -4.97 23.06
N VAL A 75 -1.72 -5.38 24.25
CA VAL A 75 -0.29 -5.45 24.55
C VAL A 75 0.31 -6.59 23.74
N LYS A 76 1.39 -6.31 23.01
CA LYS A 76 2.10 -7.30 22.20
C LYS A 76 3.19 -7.92 23.06
N THR A 77 3.20 -9.24 23.14
CA THR A 77 4.26 -10.02 23.79
C THR A 77 5.00 -10.84 22.75
N ARG A 78 6.15 -11.40 23.13
CA ARG A 78 6.90 -12.27 22.22
C ARG A 78 5.99 -13.43 21.77
N GLU A 79 5.98 -13.73 20.47
CA GLU A 79 5.18 -14.78 19.82
C GLU A 79 3.66 -14.56 19.83
N SER A 80 3.16 -13.41 20.32
CA SER A 80 1.73 -13.09 20.18
C SER A 80 1.39 -12.81 18.72
N SER A 81 0.45 -13.57 18.18
CA SER A 81 -0.08 -13.31 16.83
C SER A 81 -0.92 -12.04 16.83
N ILE A 82 -0.80 -11.25 15.76
CA ILE A 82 -1.64 -10.09 15.49
C ILE A 82 -2.63 -10.32 14.34
N VAL A 83 -2.79 -11.58 13.92
CA VAL A 83 -3.66 -11.97 12.80
C VAL A 83 -4.74 -12.93 13.24
N ASP A 84 -5.83 -12.94 12.48
CA ASP A 84 -6.90 -13.93 12.56
C ASP A 84 -7.16 -14.55 11.17
N ALA A 85 -8.12 -15.46 11.08
CA ALA A 85 -8.47 -16.14 9.84
C ALA A 85 -8.97 -15.20 8.72
N GLN A 86 -9.42 -13.99 9.06
CA GLN A 86 -9.93 -13.02 8.09
C GLN A 86 -8.86 -12.02 7.65
N THR A 87 -7.76 -11.92 8.39
CA THR A 87 -6.70 -10.93 8.16
C THR A 87 -6.08 -11.13 6.78
N ALA A 88 -5.93 -10.03 6.05
CA ALA A 88 -5.47 -10.07 4.66
C ALA A 88 -4.06 -10.64 4.50
N GLY A 89 -3.90 -11.47 3.47
CA GLY A 89 -2.62 -12.07 3.11
C GLY A 89 -2.68 -12.70 1.72
N PHE A 90 -1.50 -13.07 1.22
CA PHE A 90 -1.30 -13.83 0.00
C PHE A 90 -0.57 -15.12 0.37
N LEU A 91 -1.26 -16.25 0.23
CA LEU A 91 -0.68 -17.58 0.45
C LEU A 91 -0.10 -18.08 -0.88
N ALA A 92 1.22 -17.98 -1.03
CA ALA A 92 1.91 -18.58 -2.16
C ALA A 92 2.21 -20.05 -1.88
N LYS A 93 2.12 -20.86 -2.93
CA LYS A 93 2.56 -22.26 -2.97
C LYS A 93 3.66 -22.34 -4.02
N ILE A 94 4.85 -22.72 -3.60
CA ILE A 94 6.04 -22.69 -4.44
C ILE A 94 6.70 -24.06 -4.40
N ASP A 95 6.87 -24.67 -5.57
CA ASP A 95 7.58 -25.94 -5.69
C ASP A 95 9.08 -25.67 -5.80
N ILE A 96 9.86 -26.09 -4.80
CA ILE A 96 11.33 -26.01 -4.77
C ILE A 96 11.94 -27.35 -4.36
N ASP A 97 13.09 -27.69 -4.94
CA ASP A 97 13.82 -28.94 -4.71
C ASP A 97 15.07 -28.75 -3.84
N GLU A 98 15.61 -27.53 -3.78
CA GLU A 98 16.71 -27.13 -2.92
C GLU A 98 16.41 -25.84 -2.12
N PRO A 99 17.12 -25.58 -1.01
CA PRO A 99 17.06 -24.28 -0.33
C PRO A 99 17.22 -23.13 -1.32
N THR A 100 16.19 -22.29 -1.43
CA THR A 100 16.13 -21.24 -2.44
C THR A 100 16.13 -19.88 -1.76
N PHE A 101 17.13 -19.05 -2.03
CA PHE A 101 17.16 -17.67 -1.57
C PHE A 101 16.21 -16.81 -2.40
N VAL A 102 15.21 -16.20 -1.77
CA VAL A 102 14.16 -15.44 -2.45
C VAL A 102 14.12 -13.99 -1.99
N SER A 103 13.71 -13.11 -2.91
CA SER A 103 13.25 -11.75 -2.58
C SER A 103 11.73 -11.70 -2.61
N ILE A 104 11.12 -11.16 -1.57
CA ILE A 104 9.69 -10.86 -1.50
C ILE A 104 9.53 -9.36 -1.63
N GLU A 105 8.83 -8.94 -2.67
CA GLU A 105 8.51 -7.54 -2.96
C GLU A 105 7.02 -7.31 -2.79
N VAL A 106 6.66 -6.22 -2.13
CA VAL A 106 5.27 -5.78 -1.97
C VAL A 106 5.13 -4.37 -2.49
N VAL A 107 4.20 -4.20 -3.43
CA VAL A 107 3.81 -2.91 -4.01
C VAL A 107 2.41 -2.55 -3.52
N SER A 108 2.29 -1.46 -2.77
CA SER A 108 1.03 -1.12 -2.11
C SER A 108 0.88 0.37 -1.77
N PRO A 109 -0.33 0.95 -1.83
CA PRO A 109 -1.54 0.37 -2.40
C PRO A 109 -1.39 0.16 -3.91
N PHE A 110 -1.99 -0.91 -4.43
CA PHE A 110 -1.84 -1.22 -5.86
C PHE A 110 -2.72 -0.33 -6.75
N ASN A 111 -3.91 0.05 -6.26
CA ASN A 111 -4.87 0.84 -7.02
C ASN A 111 -4.65 2.37 -6.90
N HIS A 112 -3.94 2.85 -5.88
CA HIS A 112 -3.65 4.27 -5.69
C HIS A 112 -2.17 4.54 -6.01
N LYS A 113 -1.86 4.62 -7.31
CA LYS A 113 -0.47 4.74 -7.80
C LYS A 113 0.26 5.95 -7.24
N GLN A 114 -0.44 7.04 -6.95
CA GLN A 114 0.12 8.27 -6.37
C GLN A 114 0.67 8.06 -4.95
N ALA A 115 0.09 7.13 -4.20
CA ALA A 115 0.50 6.80 -2.84
C ALA A 115 1.38 5.54 -2.77
N GLN A 116 1.72 4.94 -3.90
CA GLN A 116 2.32 3.62 -3.96
C GLN A 116 3.74 3.60 -3.37
N ALA A 117 3.97 2.68 -2.43
CA ALA A 117 5.27 2.33 -1.91
C ALA A 117 5.65 0.92 -2.35
N LYS A 118 6.97 0.69 -2.47
CA LYS A 118 7.55 -0.64 -2.68
C LYS A 118 8.45 -0.96 -1.49
N VAL A 119 8.21 -2.12 -0.88
CA VAL A 119 9.04 -2.65 0.19
C VAL A 119 9.45 -4.07 -0.15
N SER A 120 10.60 -4.50 0.36
CA SER A 120 11.08 -5.85 0.11
C SER A 120 11.84 -6.42 1.29
N THR A 121 11.85 -7.74 1.37
CA THR A 121 12.73 -8.51 2.26
C THR A 121 13.27 -9.72 1.52
N GLU A 122 14.29 -10.36 2.06
CA GLU A 122 14.91 -11.54 1.49
C GLU A 122 15.06 -12.62 2.56
N LEU A 123 14.83 -13.87 2.18
CA LEU A 123 15.00 -15.01 3.08
C LEU A 123 15.20 -16.30 2.29
N TRP A 124 15.56 -17.36 3.01
CA TRP A 124 15.62 -18.71 2.46
C TRP A 124 14.27 -19.40 2.59
N LEU A 125 13.79 -19.99 1.49
CA LEU A 125 12.77 -21.01 1.52
C LEU A 125 13.45 -22.39 1.57
N ILE A 126 12.97 -23.27 2.43
CA ILE A 126 13.49 -24.64 2.58
C ILE A 126 12.41 -25.61 2.10
N PRO A 127 12.71 -26.56 1.18
CA PRO A 127 11.72 -27.51 0.66
C PRO A 127 10.88 -28.18 1.75
N GLY A 128 9.55 -28.04 1.65
CA GLY A 128 8.56 -28.61 2.57
C GLY A 128 8.53 -27.99 3.97
N LYS A 129 9.20 -26.85 4.19
CA LYS A 129 9.15 -26.08 5.44
C LYS A 129 8.30 -24.84 5.25
N ASP A 130 7.01 -25.00 5.51
CA ASP A 130 6.02 -23.93 5.34
C ASP A 130 6.25 -22.76 6.33
N ILE A 131 5.99 -21.55 5.85
CA ILE A 131 5.93 -20.30 6.63
C ILE A 131 4.46 -19.86 6.68
N LEU A 132 3.76 -20.24 7.75
CA LEU A 132 2.32 -20.00 7.95
C LEU A 132 2.06 -19.04 9.13
N GLY A 133 0.80 -18.95 9.58
CA GLY A 133 0.39 -18.05 10.68
C GLY A 133 0.42 -16.57 10.26
N ASP A 134 1.15 -15.77 11.03
CA ASP A 134 1.45 -14.37 10.70
C ASP A 134 2.19 -14.24 9.36
N GLY A 135 3.03 -15.23 9.04
CA GLY A 135 3.82 -15.25 7.82
C GLY A 135 4.91 -14.19 7.80
N ILE A 136 5.27 -13.74 6.59
CA ILE A 136 6.16 -12.59 6.40
C ILE A 136 5.31 -11.33 6.27
N ILE A 137 5.39 -10.45 7.27
CA ILE A 137 4.70 -9.16 7.29
C ILE A 137 5.65 -8.08 6.81
N LEU A 138 5.30 -7.39 5.72
CA LEU A 138 6.03 -6.23 5.22
C LEU A 138 5.24 -4.95 5.55
N GLU A 139 5.94 -3.98 6.13
CA GLU A 139 5.35 -2.72 6.60
C GLU A 139 5.37 -1.64 5.51
N ILE A 140 4.21 -1.08 5.18
CA ILE A 140 4.01 -0.10 4.10
C ILE A 140 3.81 1.30 4.71
N PRO A 141 4.77 2.23 4.56
CA PRO A 141 4.64 3.59 5.08
C PRO A 141 3.70 4.44 4.22
N GLY A 142 3.02 5.39 4.86
CA GLY A 142 2.45 6.57 4.21
C GLY A 142 0.97 6.83 4.47
N PHE A 143 0.41 7.70 3.65
CA PHE A 143 -1.02 8.02 3.58
C PHE A 143 -1.51 7.97 2.13
N ILE A 144 -2.77 7.65 1.95
CA ILE A 144 -3.48 7.87 0.69
C ILE A 144 -4.18 9.22 0.81
N ILE A 145 -3.93 10.09 -0.16
CA ILE A 145 -4.51 11.42 -0.25
C ILE A 145 -5.21 11.53 -1.61
N ASP A 146 -6.45 11.97 -1.59
CA ASP A 146 -7.21 12.32 -2.79
C ASP A 146 -7.69 13.77 -2.66
N ILE A 147 -7.20 14.67 -3.51
CA ILE A 147 -7.73 16.03 -3.60
C ILE A 147 -9.10 16.00 -4.30
N LEU A 148 -10.14 16.40 -3.57
CA LEU A 148 -11.54 16.38 -4.04
C LEU A 148 -11.92 17.71 -4.71
N LYS A 149 -11.40 18.84 -4.18
CA LYS A 149 -11.58 20.17 -4.76
C LYS A 149 -10.29 20.99 -4.71
N PRO A 150 -9.94 21.70 -5.81
CA PRO A 150 -10.56 21.64 -7.13
C PRO A 150 -10.27 20.30 -7.83
N ARG A 151 -10.77 20.12 -9.06
CA ARG A 151 -10.50 18.91 -9.87
C ARG A 151 -9.40 19.16 -10.89
N THR A 152 -8.74 18.07 -11.33
CA THR A 152 -7.69 18.10 -12.35
C THR A 152 -8.22 18.73 -13.62
N HIS A 153 -7.48 19.72 -14.13
CA HIS A 153 -7.79 20.44 -15.36
C HIS A 153 -9.17 21.14 -15.33
N GLN A 154 -9.65 21.53 -14.15
CA GLN A 154 -10.84 22.36 -14.02
C GLN A 154 -10.55 23.81 -14.44
N TYR A 155 -11.44 24.40 -15.24
CA TYR A 155 -11.41 25.82 -15.60
C TYR A 155 -12.45 26.57 -14.78
N ILE A 156 -12.04 27.62 -14.09
CA ILE A 156 -12.87 28.37 -13.15
C ILE A 156 -12.78 29.86 -13.53
N ALA A 157 -13.91 30.51 -13.75
CA ALA A 157 -13.95 31.94 -14.05
C ALA A 157 -13.54 32.72 -12.80
N LEU A 158 -12.62 33.67 -12.93
CA LEU A 158 -12.15 34.52 -11.85
C LEU A 158 -13.34 35.26 -11.23
N SER A 159 -14.22 35.80 -12.08
CA SER A 159 -15.47 36.43 -11.66
C SER A 159 -16.35 35.58 -10.73
N SER A 160 -16.29 34.25 -10.80
CA SER A 160 -17.09 33.37 -9.94
C SER A 160 -16.55 33.24 -8.50
N ILE A 161 -15.23 33.40 -8.32
CA ILE A 161 -14.50 33.15 -7.06
C ILE A 161 -13.82 34.40 -6.48
N LYS A 162 -13.71 35.47 -7.27
CA LYS A 162 -13.09 36.73 -6.85
C LYS A 162 -13.80 37.27 -5.61
N ASP A 163 -13.01 37.73 -4.65
CA ASP A 163 -13.46 38.25 -3.36
C ASP A 163 -14.24 37.24 -2.49
N LYS A 164 -14.23 35.95 -2.84
CA LYS A 164 -14.81 34.85 -2.06
C LYS A 164 -13.71 33.86 -1.63
N PRO A 165 -13.87 33.16 -0.49
CA PRO A 165 -12.97 32.08 -0.12
C PRO A 165 -13.06 30.93 -1.13
N PHE A 166 -11.96 30.65 -1.81
CA PHE A 166 -11.80 29.47 -2.64
C PHE A 166 -11.56 28.25 -1.75
N GLN A 167 -12.39 27.23 -1.89
CA GLN A 167 -12.37 26.03 -1.05
C GLN A 167 -11.49 24.93 -1.66
N PHE A 168 -10.76 24.26 -0.78
CA PHE A 168 -10.00 23.06 -1.05
C PHE A 168 -10.52 21.94 -0.16
N GLU A 169 -10.68 20.75 -0.73
CA GLU A 169 -11.16 19.57 -0.02
C GLU A 169 -10.23 18.40 -0.34
N ALA A 170 -9.90 17.60 0.66
CA ALA A 170 -9.10 16.39 0.49
C ALA A 170 -9.59 15.27 1.40
N ASN A 171 -9.60 14.05 0.87
CA ASN A 171 -9.76 12.82 1.63
C ASN A 171 -8.38 12.27 2.00
N VAL A 172 -8.15 11.97 3.28
CA VAL A 172 -6.90 11.42 3.78
C VAL A 172 -7.19 10.16 4.60
N VAL A 173 -6.51 9.06 4.27
CA VAL A 173 -6.60 7.78 5.00
C VAL A 173 -5.23 7.14 5.18
N MET A 174 -5.11 6.24 6.16
CA MET A 174 -3.94 5.37 6.29
C MET A 174 -3.82 4.45 5.06
N MET A 175 -2.63 3.89 4.78
CA MET A 175 -2.41 2.97 3.64
C MET A 175 -3.31 1.72 3.62
N CYS A 176 -3.87 1.34 4.78
CA CYS A 176 -4.88 0.27 4.91
C CYS A 176 -6.32 0.70 4.57
N GLY A 177 -6.54 1.97 4.23
CA GLY A 177 -7.88 2.58 4.17
C GLY A 177 -8.48 2.86 5.54
N CYS A 178 -7.69 2.71 6.60
CA CYS A 178 -8.18 2.93 7.94
C CYS A 178 -8.51 4.41 8.13
N VAL A 179 -9.67 4.67 8.71
CA VAL A 179 -10.22 6.02 8.82
C VAL A 179 -9.40 6.89 9.76
N ILE A 180 -9.34 8.18 9.44
CA ILE A 180 -8.79 9.24 10.28
C ILE A 180 -9.96 10.00 10.88
N GLU A 181 -10.02 10.08 12.20
CA GLU A 181 -11.17 10.59 12.96
C GLU A 181 -10.69 11.34 14.20
N LYS A 182 -11.44 12.35 14.64
CA LYS A 182 -11.09 13.05 15.88
C LYS A 182 -11.25 12.13 17.09
N GLY A 183 -10.17 11.97 17.86
CA GLY A 183 -10.13 11.06 19.02
C GLY A 183 -10.18 9.56 18.68
N GLY A 184 -10.09 9.20 17.39
CA GLY A 184 -10.00 7.82 16.93
C GLY A 184 -8.62 7.20 17.15
N VAL A 185 -8.44 5.95 16.72
CA VAL A 185 -7.14 5.25 16.76
C VAL A 185 -6.07 6.01 15.96
N TRP A 186 -6.45 6.50 14.77
CA TRP A 186 -5.66 7.44 13.99
C TRP A 186 -6.30 8.82 14.16
N ASN A 187 -5.86 9.53 15.19
CA ASN A 187 -6.47 10.80 15.59
C ASN A 187 -6.07 11.91 14.62
N ALA A 188 -7.07 12.54 13.99
CA ALA A 188 -6.87 13.63 13.03
C ALA A 188 -6.06 14.81 13.57
N GLU A 189 -6.11 15.06 14.89
CA GLU A 189 -5.39 16.17 15.54
C GLU A 189 -3.88 15.90 15.70
N GLU A 190 -3.42 14.68 15.43
CA GLU A 190 -2.01 14.29 15.52
C GLU A 190 -1.25 14.38 14.20
N PHE A 191 -1.97 14.60 13.09
CA PHE A 191 -1.40 14.69 11.75
C PHE A 191 -1.37 16.13 11.26
N GLU A 192 -0.28 16.50 10.60
CA GLU A 192 -0.21 17.74 9.85
C GLU A 192 -0.75 17.51 8.45
N VAL A 193 -1.78 18.25 8.04
CA VAL A 193 -2.29 18.27 6.67
C VAL A 193 -2.21 19.69 6.12
N LYS A 194 -1.53 19.86 4.98
CA LYS A 194 -1.21 21.18 4.44
C LYS A 194 -1.16 21.17 2.92
N GLY A 195 -1.68 22.25 2.32
CA GLY A 195 -1.55 22.56 0.91
C GLY A 195 -0.42 23.56 0.66
N ILE A 196 0.33 23.38 -0.42
CA ILE A 196 1.26 24.35 -0.99
C ILE A 196 0.65 24.81 -2.31
N LEU A 197 0.21 26.07 -2.35
CA LEU A 197 -0.43 26.65 -3.51
C LEU A 197 0.61 27.36 -4.38
N LYS A 198 0.65 27.02 -5.67
CA LYS A 198 1.47 27.71 -6.66
C LYS A 198 0.61 28.34 -7.74
N LYS A 199 1.11 29.44 -8.30
CA LYS A 199 0.59 30.10 -9.49
C LYS A 199 1.71 30.22 -10.51
N ASP A 200 1.49 29.75 -11.73
CA ASP A 200 2.43 29.80 -12.85
C ASP A 200 3.82 29.27 -12.47
N GLY A 201 3.83 28.15 -11.74
CA GLY A 201 5.04 27.46 -11.25
C GLY A 201 5.70 28.08 -10.02
N LYS A 202 5.27 29.26 -9.56
CA LYS A 202 5.82 29.94 -8.38
C LYS A 202 4.96 29.70 -7.15
N GLN A 203 5.59 29.38 -6.02
CA GLN A 203 4.86 29.27 -4.75
C GLN A 203 4.21 30.60 -4.41
N LEU A 204 2.91 30.54 -4.16
CA LEU A 204 2.10 31.70 -3.80
C LEU A 204 1.97 31.78 -2.28
N LYS A 205 1.51 30.70 -1.66
CA LYS A 205 1.35 30.59 -0.20
C LYS A 205 1.05 29.16 0.20
N ASP A 206 1.05 28.93 1.50
CA ASP A 206 0.58 27.69 2.09
C ASP A 206 -0.90 27.81 2.50
N VAL A 207 -1.62 26.69 2.44
CA VAL A 207 -3.02 26.54 2.84
C VAL A 207 -3.07 25.54 3.98
N LYS A 208 -3.50 25.98 5.17
CA LYS A 208 -3.76 25.06 6.28
C LYS A 208 -5.02 24.25 5.99
N MET A 209 -4.91 22.93 6.02
CA MET A 209 -6.06 22.03 5.92
C MET A 209 -6.49 21.64 7.34
N THR A 210 -7.78 21.72 7.63
CA THR A 210 -8.35 21.43 8.95
C THR A 210 -9.32 20.27 8.81
N PHE A 211 -9.30 19.35 9.78
CA PHE A 211 -10.25 18.25 9.85
C PHE A 211 -11.69 18.77 9.97
N VAL A 212 -12.61 18.21 9.19
CA VAL A 212 -14.04 18.56 9.20
C VAL A 212 -14.91 17.38 9.62
N SER A 213 -14.68 16.22 9.02
CA SER A 213 -15.37 14.96 9.33
C SER A 213 -14.47 13.79 8.95
N THR A 214 -14.89 12.55 9.22
CA THR A 214 -14.10 11.33 8.95
C THR A 214 -13.39 11.40 7.60
N ASN A 215 -12.05 11.30 7.64
CA ASN A 215 -11.13 11.41 6.49
C ASN A 215 -11.11 12.75 5.75
N LEU A 216 -12.07 13.66 5.98
CA LEU A 216 -12.22 14.90 5.22
C LEU A 216 -11.50 16.06 5.88
N PHE A 217 -10.64 16.71 5.09
CA PHE A 217 -9.93 17.93 5.45
C PHE A 217 -10.27 19.04 4.47
N GLU A 218 -10.49 20.24 5.02
CA GLU A 218 -10.83 21.43 4.23
C GLU A 218 -9.85 22.57 4.50
N GLY A 219 -9.58 23.36 3.47
CA GLY A 219 -8.78 24.57 3.56
C GLY A 219 -9.35 25.62 2.64
N GLN A 220 -9.07 26.89 2.92
CA GLN A 220 -9.56 27.98 2.09
C GLN A 220 -8.55 29.10 1.94
N THR A 221 -8.61 29.78 0.81
CA THR A 221 -7.84 31.00 0.59
C THR A 221 -8.48 31.91 -0.45
N GLN A 222 -8.06 33.16 -0.52
CA GLN A 222 -8.46 34.06 -1.61
C GLN A 222 -7.59 33.85 -2.85
N ILE A 223 -8.25 33.80 -4.01
CA ILE A 223 -7.66 33.73 -5.35
C ILE A 223 -8.21 34.91 -6.16
N ASN A 224 -7.33 35.87 -6.48
CA ASN A 224 -7.73 37.16 -7.05
C ASN A 224 -7.10 37.43 -8.43
N ALA A 225 -6.50 36.43 -9.07
CA ALA A 225 -5.88 36.58 -10.37
C ALA A 225 -6.09 35.32 -11.22
N SER A 226 -6.23 35.51 -12.53
CA SER A 226 -6.17 34.45 -13.52
C SER A 226 -4.75 33.86 -13.62
N GLY A 227 -4.64 32.62 -14.07
CA GLY A 227 -3.39 31.90 -14.26
C GLY A 227 -3.54 30.39 -14.10
N ASN A 228 -2.42 29.68 -14.24
CA ASN A 228 -2.36 28.24 -13.98
C ASN A 228 -2.02 28.01 -12.51
N TYR A 229 -2.84 27.25 -11.81
CA TYR A 229 -2.65 26.94 -10.40
C TYR A 229 -2.27 25.48 -10.21
N GLU A 230 -1.40 25.24 -9.22
CA GLU A 230 -1.06 23.90 -8.71
C GLU A 230 -1.31 23.88 -7.20
N LEU A 231 -2.01 22.88 -6.71
CA LEU A 231 -2.07 22.56 -5.29
C LEU A 231 -1.28 21.26 -5.07
N ILE A 232 -0.26 21.33 -4.21
CA ILE A 232 0.43 20.15 -3.67
C ILE A 232 -0.07 19.98 -2.25
N LEU A 233 -0.79 18.90 -1.96
CA LEU A 233 -1.29 18.62 -0.62
C LEU A 233 -0.50 17.47 -0.01
N TYR A 234 -0.10 17.61 1.25
CA TYR A 234 0.57 16.53 1.98
C TYR A 234 -0.07 16.28 3.34
N ALA A 235 0.14 15.05 3.82
CA ALA A 235 -0.10 14.63 5.20
C ALA A 235 1.21 14.12 5.81
N TYR A 236 1.45 14.45 7.09
CA TYR A 236 2.64 14.06 7.83
C TYR A 236 2.31 13.69 9.27
N ASP A 237 2.82 12.54 9.70
CA ASP A 237 2.80 12.11 11.09
C ASP A 237 4.23 12.07 11.64
N LYS A 238 4.52 12.97 12.58
CA LYS A 238 5.82 13.08 13.24
C LYS A 238 6.19 11.87 14.10
N LYS A 239 5.21 11.10 14.60
CA LYS A 239 5.48 9.97 15.50
C LYS A 239 5.96 8.74 14.73
N THR A 240 5.38 8.52 13.56
CA THR A 240 5.62 7.30 12.76
C THR A 240 6.51 7.55 11.55
N GLY A 241 6.65 8.81 11.13
CA GLY A 241 7.29 9.19 9.88
C GLY A 241 6.43 8.91 8.64
N ASN A 242 5.14 8.58 8.81
CA ASN A 242 4.22 8.43 7.70
C ASN A 242 4.09 9.77 6.95
N THR A 243 4.17 9.71 5.63
CA THR A 243 3.99 10.84 4.72
C THR A 243 3.14 10.44 3.53
N GLY A 244 2.36 11.38 2.99
CA GLY A 244 1.62 11.20 1.75
C GLY A 244 1.54 12.52 1.01
N VAL A 245 1.48 12.48 -0.32
CA VAL A 245 1.38 13.67 -1.16
C VAL A 245 0.42 13.39 -2.32
N ASP A 246 -0.45 14.34 -2.61
CA ASP A 246 -1.20 14.41 -3.87
C ASP A 246 -1.01 15.79 -4.52
N LYS A 247 -1.17 15.87 -5.83
CA LYS A 247 -0.95 17.08 -6.62
C LYS A 247 -2.03 17.26 -7.67
N ILE A 248 -2.50 18.49 -7.82
CA ILE A 248 -3.48 18.81 -8.85
C ILE A 248 -3.20 20.15 -9.51
N ASN A 249 -3.56 20.26 -10.78
CA ASN A 249 -3.44 21.48 -11.57
C ASN A 249 -4.81 21.91 -12.09
N TYR A 250 -5.08 23.20 -12.06
CA TYR A 250 -6.34 23.80 -12.50
C TYR A 250 -6.10 25.22 -13.05
N VAL A 251 -7.06 25.77 -13.78
CA VAL A 251 -6.93 27.05 -14.47
C VAL A 251 -7.96 28.04 -13.96
N ILE A 252 -7.50 29.24 -13.61
CA ILE A 252 -8.37 30.40 -13.37
C ILE A 252 -8.29 31.29 -14.59
N TYR A 253 -9.41 31.52 -15.27
CA TYR A 253 -9.51 32.39 -16.44
C TYR A 253 -10.32 33.65 -16.11
N GLU A 254 -10.17 34.73 -16.89
CA GLU A 254 -10.92 35.98 -16.66
C GLU A 254 -12.44 35.82 -16.81
#